data_AF-A0A816HRP3-F1
#
_entry.id   AF-A0A816HRP3-F1
#
_cell.length_a   1.000
_cell.length_b   1.000
_cell.length_c   1.000
_cell.angle_alpha   90.00
_cell.angle_beta   90.00
_cell.angle_gamma   90.00
#
_symmetry.space_group_name_H-M   'P 1'
#
loop_
_entity.id
_entity.type
_entity.pdbx_description
1 polymer ?
#
loop_
_entity_poly.entity_id
_entity_poly.type
_entity_poly.pdbx_seq_one_letter_code
_entity_poly.pdbx_strand_id
1 'polypeptide(L)'
;DTPYIQLLERLRQGQCSYEDYELLLTRVVGQSSVFLHEPPWNQAPMLVFRNEIRTQLNHRSAIHNAIQTGCNPMVYVAQDFCKGKPVEEPTRLKKLLELSDSKTEHLPGLLPLVPGMPVIL
;
A
#
# COMPACT_ATOMS: atom_id res chain seq x y z
N ASP A 1 17.76 -0.74 -19.79
CA ASP A 1 17.85 -2.21 -20.01
C ASP A 1 16.98 -2.56 -21.22
N THR A 2 17.59 -2.63 -22.41
CA THR A 2 16.86 -2.88 -23.67
C THR A 2 16.17 -4.25 -23.71
N PRO A 3 16.83 -5.35 -23.28
CA PRO A 3 16.17 -6.66 -23.13
C PRO A 3 14.90 -6.59 -22.28
N TYR A 4 14.95 -5.89 -21.14
CA TYR A 4 13.78 -5.80 -20.25
C TYR A 4 12.64 -4.98 -20.86
N ILE A 5 12.92 -3.90 -21.58
CA ILE A 5 11.88 -3.11 -22.27
C ILE A 5 11.16 -3.96 -23.32
N GLN A 6 11.91 -4.74 -24.10
CA GLN A 6 11.33 -5.62 -25.12
C GLN A 6 10.48 -6.73 -24.48
N LEU A 7 10.92 -7.27 -23.35
CA LEU A 7 10.12 -8.21 -22.55
C LEU A 7 8.80 -7.59 -22.11
N LEU A 8 8.81 -6.36 -21.57
CA LEU A 8 7.59 -5.68 -21.12
C LEU A 8 6.59 -5.46 -22.29
N GLU A 9 7.09 -5.16 -23.49
CA GLU A 9 6.25 -5.01 -24.67
C GLU A 9 5.63 -6.35 -25.11
N ARG A 10 6.41 -7.45 -25.08
CA ARG A 10 5.86 -8.79 -25.35
C ARG A 10 4.85 -9.23 -24.30
N LEU A 11 5.11 -8.94 -23.03
CA LEU A 11 4.19 -9.20 -21.91
C LEU A 11 2.86 -8.48 -22.11
N ARG A 12 2.91 -7.20 -22.52
CA ARG A 12 1.73 -6.39 -22.83
C ARG A 12 0.86 -7.00 -23.94
N GLN A 13 1.48 -7.65 -24.93
CA GLN A 13 0.80 -8.27 -26.06
C GLN A 13 0.42 -9.74 -25.82
N GLY A 14 0.79 -10.34 -24.68
CA GLY A 14 0.58 -11.76 -24.41
C GLY A 14 1.48 -12.68 -25.24
N GLN A 15 2.65 -12.19 -25.68
CA GLN A 15 3.59 -12.89 -26.56
C GLN A 15 4.91 -13.26 -25.84
N CYS A 16 4.86 -13.50 -24.53
CA CYS A 16 6.06 -13.87 -23.77
C CYS A 16 6.63 -15.22 -24.23
N SER A 17 7.96 -15.25 -24.35
CA SER A 17 8.69 -16.50 -24.60
C SER A 17 9.19 -17.14 -23.30
N TYR A 18 9.78 -18.33 -23.40
CA TYR A 18 10.41 -18.98 -22.25
C TYR A 18 11.61 -18.19 -21.72
N GLU A 19 12.36 -17.54 -22.62
CA GLU A 19 13.47 -16.65 -22.26
C GLU A 19 12.98 -15.42 -21.46
N ASP A 20 11.78 -14.91 -21.75
CA ASP A 20 11.17 -13.83 -20.97
C ASP A 20 10.85 -14.29 -19.54
N TYR A 21 10.34 -15.51 -19.39
CA TYR A 21 10.09 -16.11 -18.08
C TYR A 21 11.39 -16.24 -17.27
N GLU A 22 12.45 -16.79 -17.87
CA GLU A 22 13.76 -16.90 -17.23
C GLU A 22 14.32 -15.52 -16.86
N LEU A 23 14.18 -14.51 -17.74
CA LEU A 23 14.60 -13.15 -17.44
C LEU A 23 13.84 -12.55 -16.24
N LEU A 24 12.53 -12.78 -16.13
CA LEU A 24 11.75 -12.34 -14.96
C LEU A 24 12.23 -13.02 -13.67
N LEU A 25 12.56 -14.30 -13.71
CA LEU A 25 13.09 -15.01 -12.54
C LEU A 25 14.40 -14.41 -12.02
N THR A 26 15.24 -13.84 -12.89
CA THR A 26 16.46 -13.12 -12.45
C THR A 26 16.17 -11.86 -11.61
N ARG A 27 14.93 -11.36 -11.64
CA ARG A 27 14.47 -10.18 -10.89
C ARG A 27 13.67 -10.54 -9.65
N VAL A 28 13.39 -11.83 -9.43
CA VAL A 28 12.74 -12.29 -8.20
C VAL A 28 13.81 -12.41 -7.12
N VAL A 29 13.67 -11.60 -6.08
CA VAL A 29 14.41 -11.79 -4.83
C VAL A 29 13.83 -13.04 -4.16
N GLY A 30 14.39 -14.20 -4.50
CA GLY A 30 13.96 -15.51 -3.99
C GLY A 30 14.43 -15.73 -2.54
N GLN A 31 15.39 -16.62 -2.34
CA GLN A 31 15.97 -16.96 -1.01
C GLN A 31 16.98 -15.94 -0.47
N SER A 32 17.17 -14.80 -1.15
CA SER A 32 18.07 -13.76 -0.65
C SER A 32 17.52 -13.17 0.64
N SER A 33 18.37 -13.01 1.65
CA SER A 33 18.07 -12.35 2.92
C SER A 33 17.96 -10.84 2.71
N VAL A 34 16.98 -10.40 1.95
CA VAL A 34 16.67 -8.98 1.80
C VAL A 34 15.79 -8.56 2.96
N PHE A 35 16.32 -7.68 3.79
CA PHE A 35 15.59 -7.09 4.89
C PHE A 35 14.88 -5.83 4.41
N LEU A 36 13.54 -5.87 4.35
CA LEU A 36 12.73 -4.74 3.88
C LEU A 36 12.90 -3.45 4.72
N HIS A 37 13.46 -3.56 5.92
CA HIS A 37 13.74 -2.41 6.79
C HIS A 37 15.11 -1.76 6.51
N GLU A 38 15.93 -2.36 5.65
CA GLU A 38 17.25 -1.83 5.28
C GLU A 38 17.18 -1.07 3.93
N PRO A 39 18.02 -0.04 3.73
CA PRO A 39 18.16 0.60 2.42
C PRO A 39 18.63 -0.38 1.32
N PRO A 40 18.17 -0.21 0.06
CA PRO A 40 17.21 0.79 -0.42
C PRO A 40 15.73 0.37 -0.24
N TRP A 41 15.47 -0.83 0.28
CA TRP A 41 14.15 -1.45 0.34
C TRP A 41 13.19 -0.74 1.29
N ASN A 42 13.73 -0.12 2.33
CA ASN A 42 12.96 0.67 3.29
C ASN A 42 12.29 1.92 2.70
N GLN A 43 12.66 2.33 1.48
CA GLN A 43 12.04 3.44 0.75
C GLN A 43 11.38 2.99 -0.57
N ALA A 44 11.44 1.70 -0.90
CA ALA A 44 10.90 1.20 -2.16
C ALA A 44 9.36 1.17 -2.13
N PRO A 45 8.67 1.65 -3.18
CA PRO A 45 7.22 1.53 -3.26
C PRO A 45 6.82 0.06 -3.41
N MET A 46 5.81 -0.36 -2.66
CA MET A 46 5.26 -1.72 -2.73
C MET A 46 3.96 -1.73 -3.54
N LEU A 47 3.92 -2.55 -4.58
CA LEU A 47 2.70 -2.83 -5.35
C LEU A 47 2.07 -4.12 -4.85
N VAL A 48 0.77 -4.08 -4.58
CA VAL A 48 0.00 -5.24 -4.09
C VAL A 48 -1.30 -5.38 -4.87
N PHE A 49 -1.79 -6.61 -4.95
CA PHE A 49 -3.00 -6.93 -5.73
C PHE A 49 -4.30 -6.43 -5.09
N ARG A 50 -4.35 -6.31 -3.76
CA ARG A 50 -5.57 -5.96 -3.01
C ARG A 50 -5.41 -4.66 -2.26
N ASN A 51 -6.40 -3.77 -2.36
CA ASN A 51 -6.41 -2.49 -1.66
C ASN A 51 -6.40 -2.67 -0.13
N GLU A 52 -7.05 -3.72 0.38
CA GLU A 52 -7.04 -4.05 1.80
C GLU A 52 -5.62 -4.33 2.31
N ILE A 53 -4.82 -5.03 1.51
CA ILE A 53 -3.42 -5.32 1.84
C ILE A 53 -2.60 -4.03 1.80
N ARG A 54 -2.80 -3.18 0.79
CA ARG A 54 -2.15 -1.86 0.69
C ARG A 54 -2.42 -1.02 1.94
N THR A 55 -3.69 -0.92 2.33
CA THR A 55 -4.12 -0.14 3.49
C THR A 55 -3.51 -0.67 4.79
N GLN A 56 -3.48 -1.99 4.98
CA GLN A 56 -2.85 -2.59 6.16
C GLN A 56 -1.32 -2.37 6.18
N LEU A 57 -0.64 -2.48 5.04
CA LEU A 57 0.80 -2.22 4.94
C LEU A 57 1.12 -0.75 5.24
N ASN A 58 0.36 0.18 4.67
CA ASN A 58 0.53 1.61 4.92
C ASN A 58 0.29 1.96 6.40
N HIS A 59 -0.75 1.40 7.02
CA HIS A 59 -1.01 1.58 8.45
C HIS A 59 0.16 1.06 9.28
N ARG A 60 0.62 -0.17 9.07
CA ARG A 60 1.77 -0.74 9.80
C ARG A 60 3.04 0.09 9.60
N SER A 61 3.28 0.58 8.38
CA SER A 61 4.42 1.44 8.07
C SER A 61 4.36 2.77 8.84
N ALA A 62 3.20 3.42 8.92
CA ALA A 62 3.00 4.62 9.72
C ALA A 62 3.34 4.39 11.20
N ILE A 63 2.84 3.30 11.80
CA ILE A 63 3.12 2.96 13.20
C ILE A 63 4.61 2.65 13.41
N HIS A 64 5.22 1.91 12.49
CA HIS A 64 6.65 1.60 12.58
C HIS A 64 7.50 2.87 12.49
N ASN A 65 7.16 3.79 11.57
CA ASN A 65 7.84 5.06 11.42
C ASN A 65 7.71 5.92 12.69
N ALA A 66 6.51 5.96 13.30
CA ALA A 66 6.29 6.65 14.57
C ALA A 66 7.23 6.15 15.69
N ILE A 67 7.38 4.82 15.81
CA ILE A 67 8.29 4.19 16.78
C ILE A 67 9.74 4.56 16.48
N GLN A 68 10.16 4.48 15.22
CA GLN A 68 11.55 4.78 14.82
C GLN A 68 11.92 6.25 15.01
N THR A 69 10.99 7.17 14.76
CA THR A 69 11.22 8.62 14.85
C THR A 69 10.93 9.18 16.24
N GLY A 70 10.45 8.35 17.18
CA GLY A 70 10.04 8.81 18.51
C GLY A 70 8.87 9.80 18.50
N CYS A 71 8.08 9.82 17.42
CA CYS A 71 6.96 10.73 17.23
C CYS A 71 5.63 10.03 17.55
N ASN A 72 4.65 10.79 18.05
CA ASN A 72 3.30 10.27 18.20
C ASN A 72 2.57 10.33 16.85
N PRO A 73 1.93 9.23 16.40
CA PRO A 73 1.15 9.25 15.17
C PRO A 73 -0.11 10.11 15.35
N MET A 74 -0.42 10.95 14.35
CA MET A 74 -1.68 11.69 14.28
C MET A 74 -2.69 10.85 13.51
N VAL A 75 -3.83 10.53 14.14
CA VAL A 75 -4.88 9.75 13.51
C VAL A 75 -6.00 10.67 13.05
N TYR A 76 -6.25 10.69 11.74
CA TYR A 76 -7.39 11.37 11.14
C TYR A 76 -8.53 10.37 10.97
N VAL A 77 -9.71 10.74 11.48
CA VAL A 77 -10.91 9.89 11.48
C VAL A 77 -11.91 10.48 10.51
N ALA A 78 -12.44 9.65 9.60
CA ALA A 78 -13.46 10.07 8.65
C ALA A 78 -14.75 10.50 9.37
N GLN A 79 -15.43 11.50 8.79
CA GLN A 79 -16.75 11.95 9.23
C GLN A 79 -17.78 11.51 8.20
N ASP A 80 -18.50 10.44 8.52
CA ASP A 80 -19.48 9.84 7.60
C ASP A 80 -20.87 10.43 7.78
N PHE A 81 -21.57 10.63 6.66
CA PHE A 81 -22.94 11.15 6.61
C PHE A 81 -23.86 10.18 5.90
N CYS A 82 -25.08 10.02 6.43
CA CYS A 82 -26.17 9.30 5.77
C CYS A 82 -27.33 10.27 5.54
N LYS A 83 -27.67 10.50 4.27
CA LYS A 83 -28.72 11.46 3.87
C LYS A 83 -28.53 12.86 4.48
N GLY A 84 -27.27 13.32 4.52
CA GLY A 84 -26.90 14.64 5.05
C GLY A 84 -26.86 14.73 6.59
N LYS A 85 -27.06 13.64 7.32
CA LYS A 85 -26.93 13.60 8.79
C LYS A 85 -25.70 12.80 9.19
N PRO A 86 -24.93 13.25 10.20
CA PRO A 86 -23.79 12.49 10.69
C PRO A 86 -24.25 11.12 11.21
N VAL A 87 -23.44 10.10 10.97
CA VAL A 87 -23.67 8.78 11.55
C VAL A 87 -23.15 8.80 12.99
N GLU A 88 -24.05 8.70 13.98
CA GLU A 88 -23.66 8.81 15.40
C GLU A 88 -23.64 7.47 16.13
N GLU A 89 -24.30 6.44 15.58
CA GLU A 89 -24.43 5.15 16.24
C GLU A 89 -23.06 4.42 16.27
N PRO A 90 -22.51 4.10 17.46
CA PRO A 90 -21.14 3.62 17.59
C PRO A 90 -20.83 2.33 16.81
N THR A 91 -21.78 1.40 16.74
CA THR A 91 -21.58 0.12 16.05
C THR A 91 -21.48 0.32 14.54
N ARG A 92 -22.31 1.20 13.98
CA ARG A 92 -22.26 1.60 12.57
C ARG A 92 -21.00 2.39 12.26
N LEU A 93 -20.64 3.36 13.10
CA LEU A 93 -19.40 4.12 12.96
C LEU A 93 -18.19 3.18 12.88
N LYS A 94 -18.07 2.25 13.83
CA LYS A 94 -16.99 1.26 13.84
C LYS A 94 -16.95 0.45 12.54
N LYS A 95 -18.10 -0.03 12.06
CA LYS A 95 -18.17 -0.78 10.80
C LYS A 95 -17.77 0.05 9.59
N LEU A 96 -18.14 1.33 9.54
CA LEU A 96 -17.77 2.25 8.46
C LEU A 96 -16.26 2.52 8.47
N LEU A 97 -15.67 2.75 9.65
CA LEU A 97 -14.23 2.96 9.82
C LEU A 97 -13.40 1.74 9.40
N GLU A 98 -13.95 0.54 9.54
CA GLU A 98 -13.32 -0.73 9.16
C GLU A 98 -13.59 -1.14 7.70
N LEU A 99 -14.36 -0.36 6.93
CA LEU A 99 -14.57 -0.64 5.52
C LEU A 99 -13.26 -0.52 4.74
N SER A 100 -13.08 -1.41 3.76
CA SER A 100 -12.05 -1.22 2.75
C SER A 100 -12.33 0.06 1.98
N ASP A 101 -11.24 0.79 1.71
CA ASP A 101 -11.15 1.87 0.73
C ASP A 101 -11.67 1.50 -0.68
N SER A 102 -11.75 0.21 -1.03
CA SER A 102 -12.41 -0.24 -2.27
C SER A 102 -13.93 -0.05 -2.27
N LYS A 103 -14.54 0.03 -1.08
CA LYS A 103 -15.99 0.21 -0.88
C LYS A 103 -16.37 1.65 -0.56
N THR A 104 -15.39 2.54 -0.54
CA THR A 104 -15.54 3.99 -0.35
C THR A 104 -15.01 4.70 -1.60
N GLU A 105 -14.93 6.02 -1.57
CA GLU A 105 -14.29 6.84 -2.61
C GLU A 105 -12.75 6.70 -2.60
N HIS A 106 -12.23 5.49 -2.36
CA HIS A 106 -10.80 5.20 -2.23
C HIS A 106 -10.11 5.88 -1.03
N LEU A 107 -10.91 6.24 -0.03
CA LEU A 107 -10.46 6.89 1.20
C LEU A 107 -10.65 5.95 2.39
N PRO A 108 -9.64 5.80 3.27
CA PRO A 108 -9.76 4.99 4.47
C PRO A 108 -10.59 5.72 5.54
N GLY A 109 -11.29 4.95 6.38
CA GLY A 109 -11.98 5.52 7.54
C GLY A 109 -11.03 6.06 8.61
N LEU A 110 -9.82 5.50 8.70
CA LEU A 110 -8.75 5.92 9.62
C LEU A 110 -7.45 6.11 8.85
N LEU A 111 -6.83 7.28 8.99
CA LEU A 111 -5.57 7.62 8.36
C LEU A 111 -4.53 8.03 9.41
N PRO A 112 -3.63 7.11 9.82
CA PRO A 112 -2.49 7.45 10.66
C PRO A 112 -1.42 8.17 9.84
N LEU A 113 -0.94 9.32 10.32
CA LEU A 113 0.11 10.14 9.72
C LEU A 113 1.24 10.37 10.70
N VAL A 114 2.47 10.38 10.20
CA VAL A 114 3.69 10.70 10.93
C VAL A 114 4.48 11.75 10.13
N PRO A 115 5.10 12.76 10.77
CA PRO A 115 5.95 13.71 10.06
C PRO A 115 7.03 13.00 9.21
N GLY A 116 7.16 13.42 7.95
CA GLY A 116 8.13 12.84 7.01
C GLY A 116 7.67 11.54 6.31
N MET A 117 6.45 11.06 6.60
CA MET A 117 5.89 9.90 5.89
C MET A 117 5.58 10.24 4.42
N PRO A 118 5.91 9.36 3.45
CA PRO A 118 5.51 9.56 2.07
C PRO A 118 3.98 9.43 1.93
N VAL A 119 3.36 10.42 1.26
CA VAL A 119 1.92 10.46 0.97
C VAL A 119 1.68 10.79 -0.50
N ILE A 120 0.56 10.33 -1.03
CA ILE A 120 0.08 10.63 -2.38
C ILE A 120 -1.27 11.35 -2.23
N LEU A 121 -1.45 12.45 -2.95
CA LEU A 121 -2.66 13.28 -2.96
C LEU A 121 -3.57 12.92 -4.14
#